data_AF-A0A1I4BG17-F1
#
_entry.id   AF-A0A1I4BG17-F1
#
_cell.length_a   1.000
_cell.length_b   1.000
_cell.length_c   1.000
_cell.angle_alpha   90.00
_cell.angle_beta   90.00
_cell.angle_gamma   90.00
#
_symmetry.space_group_name_H-M   'P 1'
#
loop_
_entity.id
_entity.type
_entity.pdbx_description
1 polymer ?
#
loop_
_entity_poly.entity_id
_entity_poly.type
_entity_poly.pdbx_seq_one_letter_code
_entity_poly.pdbx_strand_id
1 'polypeptide(L)'
;MKNEESHENDGTDYEGLKDRMNQRMDPAMQSFLNCYQFTQRESEILILIAIYGFSNREIAEHCVISEKTVKNHLANIMKRIGIRSTRKLLSLLFNHVLTNHENHSTKMISQQAFGHFCEEKCDSQGVDSPEAVI
;
A
#
# COMPACT_ATOMS: atom_id res chain seq x y z
N MET A 1 -25.94 -4.44 -23.23
CA MET A 1 -25.20 -3.23 -23.60
C MET A 1 -23.82 -3.39 -23.01
N LYS A 2 -22.80 -3.61 -23.85
CA LYS A 2 -21.41 -3.72 -23.44
C LYS A 2 -20.91 -2.29 -23.31
N ASN A 3 -20.57 -1.87 -22.09
CA ASN A 3 -19.86 -0.61 -21.92
C ASN A 3 -18.37 -0.93 -22.05
N GLU A 4 -17.91 -0.77 -23.29
CA GLU A 4 -16.52 -0.66 -23.67
C GLU A 4 -16.02 0.70 -23.17
N GLU A 5 -15.50 0.74 -21.94
CA GLU A 5 -14.59 1.82 -21.54
C GLU A 5 -13.23 1.47 -22.14
N SER A 6 -13.02 1.94 -23.37
CA SER A 6 -11.70 2.11 -23.96
C SER A 6 -10.90 3.06 -23.08
N HIS A 7 -10.12 2.51 -22.14
CA HIS A 7 -9.01 3.24 -21.57
C HIS A 7 -8.02 3.49 -22.72
N GLU A 8 -7.99 4.73 -23.19
CA GLU A 8 -6.96 5.24 -24.06
C GLU A 8 -5.61 4.92 -23.41
N ASN A 9 -4.84 4.10 -24.12
CA ASN A 9 -3.48 3.72 -23.77
C ASN A 9 -2.60 4.95 -24.09
N ASP A 10 -2.65 5.95 -23.21
CA ASP A 10 -1.63 6.99 -23.12
C ASP A 10 -0.33 6.27 -22.79
N GLY A 11 0.57 6.19 -23.77
CA GLY A 11 1.85 5.53 -23.67
C GLY A 11 2.74 6.16 -22.62
N THR A 12 2.47 5.88 -21.35
CA THR A 12 3.40 6.19 -20.27
C THR A 12 4.65 5.37 -20.52
N ASP A 13 5.75 6.06 -20.81
CA ASP A 13 7.12 5.55 -20.95
C ASP A 13 7.57 4.88 -19.64
N TYR A 14 6.99 3.72 -19.34
CA TYR A 14 7.17 3.01 -18.08
C TYR A 14 8.63 2.56 -17.91
N GLU A 15 9.30 2.19 -19.00
CA GLU A 15 10.71 1.82 -18.98
C GLU A 15 11.61 3.03 -18.72
N GLY A 16 11.42 4.15 -19.42
CA GLY A 16 12.16 5.39 -19.11
C GLY A 16 11.85 5.95 -17.72
N LEU A 17 10.64 5.70 -17.20
CA LEU A 17 10.25 6.02 -15.83
C LEU A 17 10.95 5.11 -14.80
N LYS A 18 11.00 3.79 -15.02
CA LYS A 18 11.67 2.83 -14.16
C LYS A 18 13.17 3.14 -14.05
N ASP A 19 13.79 3.52 -15.16
CA ASP A 19 15.19 3.94 -15.19
C ASP A 19 15.42 5.25 -14.43
N ARG A 20 14.56 6.26 -14.61
CA ARG A 20 14.63 7.51 -13.85
C ARG A 20 14.35 7.31 -12.37
N MET A 21 13.44 6.39 -12.02
CA MET A 21 13.14 6.01 -10.64
C MET A 21 14.33 5.31 -9.99
N ASN A 22 14.97 4.36 -10.65
CA ASN A 22 16.19 3.73 -10.13
C ASN A 22 17.33 4.73 -9.95
N GLN A 23 17.43 5.75 -10.81
CA GLN A 23 18.48 6.78 -10.76
C GLN A 23 18.19 7.92 -9.77
N ARG A 24 16.92 8.20 -9.45
CA ARG A 24 16.49 9.28 -8.56
C ARG A 24 15.74 8.81 -7.31
N MET A 25 15.68 7.50 -7.02
CA MET A 25 14.89 7.01 -5.90
C MET A 25 15.36 7.74 -4.64
N ASP A 26 14.47 8.56 -4.09
CA ASP A 26 14.80 9.42 -2.98
C ASP A 26 15.38 8.55 -1.85
N PRO A 27 16.54 8.88 -1.28
CA PRO A 27 17.14 8.09 -0.21
C PRO A 27 16.17 7.81 0.94
N ALA A 28 15.21 8.71 1.18
CA ALA A 28 14.14 8.51 2.15
C ALA A 28 13.15 7.42 1.73
N MET A 29 12.78 7.36 0.45
CA MET A 29 11.94 6.26 -0.07
C MET A 29 12.67 4.93 0.06
N GLN A 30 13.95 4.86 -0.33
CA GLN A 30 14.75 3.64 -0.16
C GLN A 30 14.85 3.21 1.30
N SER A 31 15.08 4.17 2.20
CA SER A 31 15.11 3.93 3.64
C SER A 31 13.81 3.30 4.11
N PHE A 32 12.65 3.83 3.70
CA PHE A 32 11.35 3.25 4.03
C PHE A 32 11.21 1.80 3.58
N LEU A 33 11.51 1.51 2.30
CA LEU A 33 11.41 0.17 1.73
C LEU A 33 12.31 -0.83 2.47
N ASN A 34 13.53 -0.39 2.83
CA ASN A 34 14.51 -1.17 3.58
C ASN A 34 14.10 -1.37 5.04
N CYS A 35 13.55 -0.35 5.70
CA CYS A 35 13.07 -0.46 7.09
C CYS A 35 12.02 -1.56 7.25
N TYR A 36 11.16 -1.74 6.25
CA TYR A 36 10.10 -2.76 6.27
C TYR A 36 10.42 -4.02 5.45
N GLN A 37 11.64 -4.12 4.89
CA GLN A 37 12.11 -5.28 4.13
C GLN A 37 11.12 -5.71 3.05
N PHE A 38 10.65 -4.77 2.22
CA PHE A 38 9.76 -5.12 1.10
C PHE A 38 10.50 -5.90 0.03
N THR A 39 9.81 -6.90 -0.54
CA THR A 39 10.30 -7.60 -1.72
C THR A 39 10.29 -6.65 -2.90
N GLN A 40 11.09 -6.96 -3.93
CA GLN A 40 11.15 -6.16 -5.15
C GLN A 40 9.76 -5.88 -5.74
N ARG A 41 8.88 -6.88 -5.72
CA ARG A 41 7.52 -6.75 -6.24
C ARG A 41 6.62 -5.87 -5.38
N GLU A 42 6.75 -5.97 -4.07
CA GLU A 42 6.00 -5.14 -3.13
C GLU A 42 6.43 -3.67 -3.23
N SER A 43 7.73 -3.42 -3.36
CA SER A 43 8.30 -2.10 -3.60
C SER A 43 7.78 -1.48 -4.89
N GLU A 44 7.79 -2.25 -6.00
CA GLU A 44 7.27 -1.81 -7.29
C GLU A 44 5.78 -1.42 -7.21
N ILE A 45 4.96 -2.26 -6.58
CA ILE A 45 3.52 -1.98 -6.38
C ILE A 45 3.31 -0.73 -5.51
N LEU A 46 4.05 -0.57 -4.41
CA LEU A 46 3.95 0.60 -3.55
C LEU A 46 4.31 1.88 -4.32
N ILE A 47 5.37 1.84 -5.12
CA ILE A 47 5.81 2.96 -5.94
C ILE A 47 4.74 3.35 -6.96
N LEU A 48 4.14 2.35 -7.64
CA LEU A 48 3.07 2.58 -8.62
C LEU A 48 1.88 3.31 -7.99
N ILE A 49 1.50 2.92 -6.76
CA ILE A 49 0.42 3.58 -6.02
C ILE A 49 0.83 4.98 -5.56
N ALA A 50 2.03 5.13 -4.98
CA ALA A 50 2.42 6.36 -4.29
C ALA A 50 2.72 7.51 -5.25
N ILE A 51 3.29 7.22 -6.43
CA ILE A 51 3.73 8.23 -7.38
C ILE A 51 2.67 8.49 -8.44
N TYR A 52 2.07 7.44 -9.00
CA TYR A 52 1.14 7.57 -10.12
C TYR A 52 -0.33 7.52 -9.68
N GLY A 53 -0.60 7.06 -8.46
CA GLY A 53 -1.99 6.91 -8.00
C GLY A 53 -2.74 5.78 -8.71
N PHE A 54 -2.03 4.83 -9.31
CA PHE A 54 -2.66 3.75 -10.08
C PHE A 54 -3.60 2.90 -9.24
N SER A 55 -4.71 2.53 -9.87
CA SER A 55 -5.67 1.55 -9.41
C SER A 55 -5.11 0.12 -9.48
N ASN A 56 -5.76 -0.83 -8.80
CA ASN A 56 -5.34 -2.23 -8.86
C ASN A 56 -5.35 -2.81 -10.28
N ARG A 57 -6.24 -2.31 -11.16
CA ARG A 57 -6.35 -2.72 -12.56
C ARG A 57 -5.16 -2.22 -13.37
N GLU A 58 -4.84 -0.92 -13.27
CA GLU A 58 -3.68 -0.34 -13.94
C GLU A 58 -2.39 -1.01 -13.45
N ILE A 59 -2.24 -1.20 -12.13
CA ILE A 59 -1.09 -1.93 -11.58
C ILE A 59 -1.00 -3.33 -12.16
N ALA A 60 -2.14 -4.05 -12.27
CA ALA A 60 -2.17 -5.41 -12.82
C ALA A 60 -1.70 -5.46 -14.27
N GLU A 61 -2.13 -4.50 -15.09
CA GLU A 61 -1.72 -4.32 -16.49
C GLU A 61 -0.21 -4.01 -16.58
N HIS A 62 0.27 -3.01 -15.83
CA HIS A 62 1.69 -2.64 -15.79
C HIS A 62 2.59 -3.78 -15.32
N CYS A 63 2.12 -4.52 -14.32
CA CYS A 63 2.86 -5.59 -13.70
C CYS A 63 2.73 -6.93 -14.44
N VAL A 64 1.86 -7.02 -15.46
CA VAL A 64 1.51 -8.26 -16.18
C VAL A 64 1.09 -9.38 -15.22
N ILE A 65 0.18 -9.08 -14.28
CA ILE A 65 -0.39 -10.02 -13.30
C ILE A 65 -1.89 -9.80 -13.17
N SER A 66 -2.59 -10.67 -12.43
CA SER A 66 -4.02 -10.45 -12.15
C SER A 66 -4.24 -9.38 -11.07
N GLU A 67 -5.35 -8.65 -11.12
CA GLU A 67 -5.78 -7.76 -10.03
C GLU A 67 -5.85 -8.47 -8.67
N LYS A 68 -6.23 -9.75 -8.67
CA LYS A 68 -6.24 -10.58 -7.45
C LYS A 68 -4.83 -10.73 -6.88
N THR A 69 -3.84 -10.91 -7.74
CA THR A 69 -2.43 -10.98 -7.35
C THR A 69 -1.96 -9.63 -6.78
N VAL A 70 -2.35 -8.51 -7.38
CA VAL A 70 -2.06 -7.16 -6.84
C VAL A 70 -2.65 -7.00 -5.43
N LYS A 71 -3.93 -7.37 -5.23
CA LYS A 71 -4.59 -7.35 -3.91
C LYS A 71 -3.85 -8.21 -2.89
N ASN A 72 -3.35 -9.39 -3.30
CA ASN A 72 -2.57 -10.25 -2.42
C ASN A 72 -1.22 -9.62 -2.03
N HIS A 73 -0.52 -8.99 -2.97
CA HIS A 73 0.69 -8.24 -2.65
C HIS A 73 0.40 -7.10 -1.67
N LEU A 74 -0.67 -6.32 -1.89
CA LEU A 74 -1.08 -5.26 -0.97
C LEU A 74 -1.45 -5.79 0.42
N ALA A 75 -2.14 -6.92 0.49
CA ALA A 75 -2.45 -7.57 1.75
C ALA A 75 -1.17 -7.99 2.50
N ASN A 76 -0.17 -8.51 1.78
CA ASN A 76 1.12 -8.89 2.36
C ASN A 76 1.91 -7.67 2.87
N ILE A 77 1.94 -6.58 2.10
CA ILE A 77 2.56 -5.30 2.52
C ILE A 77 1.89 -4.80 3.81
N MET A 78 0.56 -4.71 3.80
CA MET A 78 -0.22 -4.23 4.95
C MET A 78 -0.03 -5.13 6.18
N LYS A 79 -0.02 -6.44 5.99
CA LYS A 79 0.26 -7.41 7.06
C LYS A 79 1.66 -7.23 7.64
N ARG A 80 2.67 -6.98 6.81
CA ARG A 80 4.06 -6.80 7.25
C ARG A 80 4.23 -5.58 8.14
N ILE A 81 3.52 -4.50 7.85
CA ILE A 81 3.59 -3.23 8.60
C ILE A 81 2.55 -3.18 9.74
N GLY A 82 1.60 -4.11 9.79
CA GLY A 82 0.54 -4.15 10.80
C GLY A 82 -0.58 -3.14 10.57
N ILE A 83 -0.85 -2.77 9.32
CA ILE A 83 -1.91 -1.83 8.94
C ILE A 83 -3.01 -2.55 8.13
N ARG A 84 -4.15 -1.88 7.91
CA ARG A 84 -5.29 -2.42 7.14
C ARG A 84 -5.76 -1.51 6.01
N SER A 85 -5.06 -0.41 5.74
CA SER A 85 -5.47 0.58 4.75
C SER A 85 -4.29 1.08 3.92
N THR A 86 -4.46 1.05 2.60
CA THR A 86 -3.52 1.68 1.66
C THR A 86 -3.38 3.18 1.93
N ARG A 87 -4.44 3.88 2.37
CA ARG A 87 -4.33 5.30 2.77
C ARG A 87 -3.38 5.48 3.96
N LYS A 88 -3.42 4.55 4.92
CA LYS A 88 -2.49 4.57 6.07
C LYS A 88 -1.06 4.25 5.63
N LEU A 89 -0.89 3.33 4.67
CA LEU A 89 0.41 3.02 4.05
C LEU A 89 1.04 4.28 3.44
N LEU A 90 0.28 5.00 2.61
CA LEU A 90 0.74 6.23 1.98
C LEU A 90 1.06 7.31 3.03
N SER A 91 0.19 7.48 4.03
CA SER A 91 0.44 8.41 5.13
C SER A 91 1.76 8.11 5.87
N LEU A 92 2.04 6.83 6.18
CA LEU A 92 3.30 6.44 6.81
C LEU A 92 4.51 6.73 5.92
N LEU A 93 4.40 6.44 4.63
CA LEU A 93 5.44 6.72 3.67
C LEU A 93 5.74 8.22 3.56
N PHE A 94 4.70 9.05 3.40
CA PHE A 94 4.87 10.50 3.34
C PHE A 94 5.45 11.07 4.64
N ASN A 95 4.98 10.61 5.80
CA ASN A 95 5.57 11.02 7.07
C ASN A 95 7.07 10.68 7.10
N HIS A 96 7.44 9.46 6.75
CA HIS A 96 8.84 9.05 6.72
C HIS A 96 9.69 9.92 5.78
N VAL A 97 9.20 10.19 4.57
CA VAL A 97 9.91 11.05 3.59
C VAL A 97 10.07 12.47 4.11
N LEU A 98 9.05 13.03 4.75
CA LEU A 98 9.07 14.40 5.27
C LEU A 98 9.88 14.55 6.57
N THR A 99 10.01 13.49 7.38
CA THR A 99 10.68 13.55 8.69
C THR A 99 12.13 13.06 8.68
N ASN A 100 12.67 12.63 7.54
CA ASN A 100 14.05 12.13 7.41
C ASN A 100 15.12 13.24 7.49
N HIS A 101 15.08 14.02 8.57
CA HIS A 101 16.17 14.91 8.97
C HIS A 101 16.99 14.40 10.16
N GLU A 102 16.56 13.37 10.92
CA GLU A 102 17.39 12.82 12.00
C GLU A 102 17.17 11.33 12.33
N ASN A 103 18.30 10.62 12.51
CA ASN A 103 18.53 9.45 13.38
C ASN A 103 18.21 8.03 12.86
N HIS A 104 19.29 7.42 12.36
CA HIS A 104 19.48 6.05 11.91
C HIS A 104 19.37 4.92 12.99
N SER A 105 18.75 5.08 14.16
CA SER A 105 18.93 4.04 15.22
C SER A 105 17.87 3.81 16.30
N THR A 106 16.70 4.44 16.31
CA THR A 106 15.82 4.31 17.50
C THR A 106 14.45 3.75 17.17
N LYS A 107 14.27 2.47 17.55
CA LYS A 107 13.02 1.69 17.60
C LYS A 107 12.60 1.16 16.21
N MET A 108 12.83 -0.10 15.86
CA MET A 108 12.21 -1.24 16.56
C MET A 108 10.98 -0.77 17.34
N ILE A 109 9.97 -0.27 16.62
CA ILE A 109 8.59 -0.52 17.01
C ILE A 109 8.40 -2.00 16.66
N SER A 110 8.94 -2.88 17.49
CA SER A 110 8.12 -3.57 18.48
C SER A 110 6.96 -4.24 17.76
N GLN A 111 7.07 -5.55 17.62
CA GLN A 111 5.95 -6.45 17.36
C GLN A 111 4.87 -6.39 18.49
N GLN A 112 4.88 -5.37 19.35
CA GLN A 112 3.96 -5.13 20.46
C GLN A 112 3.78 -3.61 20.71
N ALA A 113 3.12 -2.87 19.82
CA ALA A 113 2.68 -1.48 20.14
C ALA A 113 1.55 -0.90 19.26
N PHE A 114 0.76 -1.72 18.56
CA PHE A 114 -0.53 -1.28 17.98
C PHE A 114 -1.68 -2.23 18.33
N GLY A 115 -1.68 -2.67 19.58
CA GLY A 115 -2.84 -3.20 20.28
C GLY A 115 -3.30 -2.22 21.35
N HIS A 116 -3.76 -1.02 20.95
CA HIS A 116 -4.78 -0.22 21.67
C HIS A 116 -5.02 1.09 20.91
N PHE A 117 -5.89 1.02 19.91
CA PHE A 117 -6.78 2.15 19.61
C PHE A 117 -8.18 1.54 19.51
N CYS A 118 -8.66 1.10 20.68
CA CYS A 118 -10.05 0.82 20.98
C CYS A 118 -10.36 1.66 22.22
N GLU A 119 -11.19 2.67 21.99
CA GLU A 119 -12.09 3.43 22.88
C GLU A 119 -12.38 4.72 22.08
N GLU A 120 -13.61 5.09 21.74
CA GLU A 120 -14.86 4.94 22.50
C GLU A 120 -16.08 4.65 21.60
N LYS A 121 -17.11 4.19 22.29
CA LYS A 121 -18.40 3.64 21.86
C LYS A 121 -19.21 4.52 20.91
N CYS A 122 -19.91 3.86 19.99
CA CYS A 122 -21.28 4.24 19.65
C CYS A 122 -22.16 2.99 19.80
N ASP A 123 -22.86 2.91 20.94
CA ASP A 123 -23.87 1.91 21.30
C ASP A 123 -25.19 2.17 20.54
N SER A 124 -25.96 1.08 20.36
CA SER A 124 -27.41 1.00 20.10
C SER A 124 -27.89 1.38 18.68
N GLN A 125 -28.69 0.60 17.94
CA GLN A 125 -29.76 -0.36 18.24
C GLN A 125 -29.72 -1.44 17.13
N GLY A 126 -29.90 -2.74 17.34
CA GLY A 126 -31.08 -3.38 17.92
C GLY A 126 -32.15 -3.58 16.84
N VAL A 127 -32.16 -4.73 16.14
CA VAL A 127 -33.35 -5.51 15.75
C VAL A 127 -32.94 -6.88 15.14
N ASP A 128 -33.28 -7.92 15.89
CA ASP A 128 -33.78 -9.26 15.52
C ASP A 128 -33.05 -10.21 14.54
N SER A 129 -32.38 -11.22 15.13
CA SER A 129 -32.72 -12.68 15.15
C SER A 129 -33.53 -13.32 13.99
N PRO A 130 -33.56 -14.66 13.88
CA PRO A 130 -32.48 -15.67 13.86
C PRO A 130 -32.64 -16.58 12.61
N GLU A 131 -31.70 -17.45 12.25
CA GLU A 131 -31.86 -18.89 12.51
C GLU A 131 -30.50 -19.58 12.30
N ALA A 132 -29.98 -20.16 13.39
CA ALA A 132 -29.23 -21.40 13.32
C ALA A 132 -30.23 -22.55 13.14
N VAL A 133 -29.84 -23.63 12.47
CA VAL A 133 -30.12 -25.04 12.85
C VAL A 133 -29.61 -25.96 11.72
N ILE A 134 -28.61 -26.78 12.08
CA ILE A 134 -28.06 -28.01 11.46
C ILE A 134 -27.21 -27.83 10.20
#